data_AF-A0A4U2ZSU8-F1
#
_entry.id   AF-A0A4U2ZSU8-F1
#
_cell.length_a   1.000
_cell.length_b   1.000
_cell.length_c   1.000
_cell.angle_alpha   90.00
_cell.angle_beta   90.00
_cell.angle_gamma   90.00
#
_symmetry.space_group_name_H-M   'P 1'
#
loop_
_entity.id
_entity.type
_entity.pdbx_description
1 polymer ?
#
loop_
_entity_poly.entity_id
_entity_poly.type
_entity_poly.pdbx_seq_one_letter_code
_entity_poly.pdbx_strand_id
1 'polypeptide(L)'
;MNKIKMRNFFKISILTCFTLASLSTPSTIFADSHPGYSYESNIGYQNPAWMSKVADSIKLSELSIPGTHGTMALHGASFLDENLTRNQTMSLPQQLNSGIRYVDMRVKRVK
;
A
#
# COMPACT_ATOMS: atom_id res chain seq x y z
N MET A 1 -33.42 17.15 -48.31
CA MET A 1 -32.18 17.70 -47.71
C MET A 1 -32.10 17.55 -46.17
N ASN A 2 -33.20 17.66 -45.42
CA ASN A 2 -33.19 17.64 -43.94
C ASN A 2 -32.89 16.28 -43.29
N LYS A 3 -33.35 15.15 -43.87
CA LYS A 3 -33.08 13.80 -43.33
C LYS A 3 -31.59 13.41 -43.34
N ILE A 4 -30.83 13.87 -44.34
CA ILE A 4 -29.38 13.61 -44.46
C ILE A 4 -28.60 14.40 -43.41
N LYS A 5 -28.97 15.68 -43.19
CA LYS A 5 -28.39 16.52 -42.13
C LYS A 5 -28.64 15.93 -40.74
N MET A 6 -29.86 15.47 -40.45
CA MET A 6 -30.23 14.87 -39.18
C MET A 6 -29.45 13.56 -38.91
N ARG A 7 -29.30 12.70 -39.93
CA ARG A 7 -28.50 11.47 -39.83
C ARG A 7 -27.01 11.75 -39.57
N ASN A 8 -26.46 12.81 -40.15
CA ASN A 8 -25.07 13.21 -39.90
C ASN A 8 -24.89 13.79 -38.50
N PHE A 9 -25.88 14.54 -37.99
CA PHE A 9 -25.85 15.08 -36.62
C PHE A 9 -25.86 13.97 -35.55
N PHE A 10 -26.69 12.94 -35.73
CA PHE A 10 -26.69 11.76 -34.84
C PHE A 10 -25.36 11.01 -34.87
N LYS A 11 -24.75 10.82 -36.05
CA LYS A 11 -23.43 10.18 -36.18
C LYS A 11 -22.33 10.97 -35.46
N ILE A 12 -22.35 12.29 -35.58
CA ILE A 12 -21.39 13.17 -34.89
C ILE A 12 -21.60 13.09 -33.37
N SER A 13 -22.84 13.19 -32.87
CA SER A 13 -23.14 13.07 -31.43
C SER A 13 -22.67 11.73 -30.85
N ILE A 14 -22.94 10.62 -31.52
CA ILE A 14 -22.48 9.29 -31.10
C ILE A 14 -20.95 9.24 -31.06
N LEU A 15 -20.28 9.75 -32.10
CA LEU A 15 -18.82 9.78 -32.17
C LEU A 15 -18.22 10.63 -31.04
N THR A 16 -18.80 11.81 -30.74
CA THR A 16 -18.36 12.64 -29.61
C THR A 16 -18.62 11.99 -28.25
N CYS A 17 -19.73 11.28 -28.05
CA CYS A 17 -19.96 10.54 -26.80
C CYS A 17 -18.93 9.41 -26.62
N PHE A 18 -18.58 8.69 -27.69
CA PHE A 18 -17.55 7.66 -27.64
C PHE A 18 -16.16 8.24 -27.33
N THR A 19 -15.80 9.39 -27.91
CA THR A 19 -14.51 10.04 -27.62
C THR A 19 -14.47 10.62 -26.20
N LEU A 20 -15.53 11.26 -25.72
CA LEU A 20 -15.59 11.74 -24.33
C LEU A 20 -15.54 10.59 -23.31
N ALA A 21 -16.22 9.47 -23.59
CA ALA A 21 -16.20 8.29 -22.71
C ALA A 21 -14.81 7.64 -22.63
N SER A 22 -14.05 7.65 -23.73
CA SER A 22 -12.67 7.12 -23.75
C SER A 22 -11.64 8.08 -23.12
N LEU A 23 -11.91 9.39 -23.09
CA LEU A 23 -11.07 10.36 -22.38
C LEU A 23 -11.35 10.42 -20.87
N SER A 24 -12.47 9.85 -20.40
CA SER A 24 -12.90 9.92 -19.00
C SER A 24 -12.57 8.66 -18.18
N THR A 25 -11.86 7.68 -18.76
CA THR A 25 -11.33 6.56 -17.99
C THR A 25 -10.04 7.00 -17.28
N PRO A 26 -10.00 7.02 -15.93
CA PRO A 26 -8.75 7.29 -15.22
C PRO A 26 -7.74 6.19 -15.55
N SER A 27 -6.47 6.57 -15.74
CA SER A 27 -5.38 5.60 -15.88
C SER A 27 -5.28 4.79 -14.59
N THR A 28 -5.28 3.47 -14.70
CA THR A 28 -4.98 2.59 -13.56
C THR A 28 -3.53 2.80 -13.16
N ILE A 29 -3.29 3.28 -11.93
CA ILE A 29 -1.94 3.40 -11.37
C ILE A 29 -1.70 2.18 -10.48
N PHE A 30 -0.73 1.36 -10.88
CA PHE A 30 -0.28 0.17 -10.16
C PHE A 30 0.69 0.59 -9.06
N ALA A 31 0.17 0.84 -7.85
CA ALA A 31 0.99 1.26 -6.72
C ALA A 31 2.06 0.23 -6.32
N ASP A 32 1.81 -1.05 -6.60
CA ASP A 32 2.73 -2.16 -6.40
C ASP A 32 4.00 -2.08 -7.27
N SER A 33 3.91 -1.43 -8.43
CA SER A 33 5.02 -1.24 -9.37
C SER A 33 5.92 -0.03 -9.05
N HIS A 34 5.57 0.77 -8.03
CA HIS A 34 6.34 1.96 -7.68
C HIS A 34 7.58 1.58 -6.83
N PRO A 35 8.80 2.07 -7.13
CA PRO A 35 10.00 1.81 -6.32
C PRO A 35 9.93 2.30 -4.86
N GLY A 36 8.97 3.17 -4.51
CA GLY A 36 8.73 3.61 -3.13
C GLY A 36 7.82 2.66 -2.35
N TYR A 37 7.18 1.72 -3.04
CA TYR A 37 6.39 0.66 -2.44
C TYR A 37 7.26 -0.60 -2.33
N SER A 38 7.24 -1.23 -1.16
CA SER A 38 7.88 -2.53 -0.96
C SER A 38 6.89 -3.47 -0.30
N TYR A 39 6.74 -4.65 -0.89
CA TYR A 39 5.98 -5.76 -0.35
C TYR A 39 6.85 -6.96 0.00
N GLU A 40 8.17 -6.76 -0.02
CA GLU A 40 9.13 -7.83 0.13
C GLU A 40 9.28 -8.24 1.59
N SER A 41 9.43 -9.55 1.81
CA SER A 41 9.76 -10.08 3.15
C SER A 41 11.19 -9.73 3.59
N ASN A 42 12.01 -9.17 2.69
CA ASN A 42 13.36 -8.70 2.96
C ASN A 42 13.73 -7.56 2.00
N ILE A 43 14.11 -6.40 2.54
CA ILE A 43 14.51 -5.21 1.78
C ILE A 43 16.03 -5.05 1.66
N GLY A 44 16.83 -6.00 2.15
CA GLY A 44 18.30 -5.94 2.11
C GLY A 44 18.92 -4.87 3.02
N TYR A 45 18.13 -4.25 3.89
CA TYR A 45 18.56 -3.20 4.82
C TYR A 45 18.44 -3.67 6.27
N GLN A 46 19.50 -3.42 7.05
CA GLN A 46 19.55 -3.71 8.48
C GLN A 46 20.10 -2.52 9.27
N ASN A 47 19.44 -2.18 10.36
CA ASN A 47 19.88 -1.18 11.32
C ASN A 47 19.41 -1.53 12.74
N PRO A 48 19.80 -2.71 13.28
CA PRO A 48 19.31 -3.19 14.57
C PRO A 48 19.85 -2.38 15.75
N ALA A 49 20.94 -1.62 15.59
CA ALA A 49 21.59 -0.92 16.68
C ALA A 49 21.38 0.61 16.63
N TRP A 50 20.44 1.13 15.84
CA TRP A 50 20.32 2.59 15.64
C TRP A 50 20.12 3.38 16.94
N MET A 51 19.40 2.81 17.92
CA MET A 51 19.18 3.46 19.22
C MET A 51 20.47 3.63 20.02
N SER A 52 21.52 2.83 19.78
CA SER A 52 22.80 2.96 20.49
C SER A 52 23.58 4.22 20.10
N LYS A 53 23.13 4.95 19.08
CA LYS A 53 23.71 6.22 18.62
C LYS A 53 23.00 7.43 19.25
N VAL A 54 21.95 7.20 20.03
CA VAL A 54 21.19 8.22 20.76
C VAL A 54 21.68 8.23 22.21
N ALA A 55 21.70 9.41 22.84
CA ALA A 55 22.08 9.52 24.25
C ALA A 55 21.00 8.91 25.17
N ASP A 56 21.43 8.16 26.19
CA ASP A 56 20.55 7.46 27.15
C ASP A 56 19.65 8.40 27.98
N SER A 57 19.99 9.69 28.05
CA SER A 57 19.21 10.71 28.76
C SER A 57 17.97 11.18 28.01
N ILE A 58 17.87 10.90 26.70
CA ILE A 58 16.73 11.31 25.89
C ILE A 58 15.52 10.42 26.21
N LYS A 59 14.36 11.03 26.46
CA LYS A 59 13.14 10.27 26.73
C LYS A 59 12.64 9.62 25.45
N LEU A 60 12.02 8.45 25.56
CA LEU A 60 11.38 7.79 24.40
C LEU A 60 10.33 8.68 23.72
N SER A 61 9.63 9.53 24.47
CA SER A 61 8.65 10.50 23.95
C SER A 61 9.26 11.61 23.09
N GLU A 62 10.59 11.79 23.15
CA GLU A 62 11.33 12.80 22.38
C GLU A 62 11.97 12.19 21.11
N LEU A 63 11.81 10.87 20.90
CA LEU A 63 12.38 10.15 19.77
C LEU A 63 11.33 9.85 18.69
N SER A 64 11.72 10.04 17.44
CA SER A 64 11.01 9.46 16.30
C SER A 64 11.32 7.96 16.20
N ILE A 65 10.43 7.12 16.70
CA ILE A 65 10.61 5.67 16.75
C ILE A 65 9.78 5.02 15.63
N PRO A 66 10.40 4.28 14.69
CA PRO A 66 9.65 3.55 13.67
C PRO A 66 8.90 2.36 14.28
N GLY A 67 7.66 2.19 13.83
CA GLY A 67 6.76 1.12 14.25
C GLY A 67 6.03 0.47 13.09
N THR A 68 5.45 -0.71 13.32
CA THR A 68 4.58 -1.38 12.36
C THR A 68 3.17 -1.57 12.93
N HIS A 69 2.15 -1.31 12.11
CA HIS A 69 0.75 -1.58 12.44
C HIS A 69 0.45 -3.05 12.19
N GLY A 70 -0.28 -3.70 13.11
CA GLY A 70 -0.53 -5.14 13.05
C GLY A 70 0.76 -5.94 12.83
N THR A 71 1.78 -5.72 13.67
CA THR A 71 3.15 -6.25 13.48
C THR A 71 3.18 -7.74 13.15
N MET A 72 2.29 -8.51 13.78
CA MET A 72 2.20 -9.97 13.63
C MET A 72 1.16 -10.43 12.59
N ALA A 73 0.48 -9.51 11.90
CA ALA A 73 -0.48 -9.83 10.83
C ALA A 73 0.26 -10.17 9.52
N LEU A 74 0.97 -11.30 9.54
CA LEU A 74 1.79 -11.83 8.44
C LEU A 74 1.01 -12.72 7.46
N HIS A 75 -0.22 -13.08 7.86
CA HIS A 75 -1.07 -14.05 7.18
C HIS A 75 -2.44 -13.42 6.91
N GLY A 76 -3.19 -14.00 5.98
CA GLY A 76 -4.46 -13.42 5.51
C GLY A 76 -4.69 -13.55 4.01
N ALA A 77 -3.67 -13.94 3.24
CA ALA A 77 -3.86 -14.38 1.86
C ALA A 77 -4.65 -15.69 1.85
N SER A 78 -5.80 -15.69 1.18
CA SER A 78 -6.55 -16.90 0.85
C SER A 78 -6.81 -16.93 -0.65
N PHE A 79 -7.21 -18.07 -1.20
CA PHE A 79 -7.63 -18.17 -2.61
C PHE A 79 -8.82 -17.25 -2.95
N LEU A 80 -9.54 -16.75 -1.93
CA LEU A 80 -10.67 -15.82 -2.05
C LEU A 80 -10.36 -14.41 -1.54
N ASP A 81 -9.21 -14.19 -0.89
CA ASP A 81 -8.94 -12.96 -0.16
C ASP A 81 -7.54 -12.44 -0.52
N GLU A 82 -7.54 -11.31 -1.23
CA GLU A 82 -6.38 -10.55 -1.66
C GLU A 82 -5.77 -9.77 -0.48
N ASN A 83 -5.30 -10.48 0.54
CA ASN A 83 -4.54 -9.91 1.66
C ASN A 83 -5.28 -8.84 2.49
N LEU A 84 -6.62 -8.86 2.60
CA LEU A 84 -7.35 -7.80 3.30
C LEU A 84 -6.96 -7.66 4.78
N THR A 85 -6.46 -8.72 5.40
CA THR A 85 -6.05 -8.74 6.81
C THR A 85 -4.55 -8.79 7.04
N ARG A 86 -3.73 -8.85 5.97
CA ARG A 86 -2.26 -8.90 6.09
C ARG A 86 -1.71 -7.48 6.09
N ASN A 87 -0.97 -7.13 7.13
CA ASN A 87 -0.42 -5.78 7.27
C ASN A 87 1.09 -5.76 7.06
N GLN A 88 1.76 -6.89 7.25
CA GLN A 88 3.22 -7.00 7.16
C GLN A 88 3.60 -8.26 6.38
N THR A 89 4.74 -8.22 5.68
CA THR A 89 5.32 -9.38 4.98
C THR A 89 6.64 -9.84 5.60
N MET A 90 7.26 -9.01 6.45
CA MET A 90 8.47 -9.34 7.22
C MET A 90 8.12 -10.01 8.55
N SER A 91 8.80 -11.10 8.89
CA SER A 91 8.75 -11.68 10.24
C SER A 91 9.22 -10.70 11.32
N LEU A 92 8.84 -10.92 12.58
CA LEU A 92 9.28 -10.06 13.69
C LEU A 92 10.81 -9.88 13.75
N PRO A 93 11.66 -10.93 13.64
CA PRO A 93 13.11 -10.74 13.59
C PRO A 93 13.58 -9.86 12.42
N GLN A 94 12.98 -9.99 11.23
CA GLN A 94 13.30 -9.14 10.09
C GLN A 94 12.94 -7.67 10.36
N GLN A 95 11.75 -7.41 10.91
CA GLN A 95 11.33 -6.06 11.30
C GLN A 95 12.29 -5.44 12.33
N LEU A 96 12.67 -6.19 13.36
CA LEU A 96 13.62 -5.74 14.39
C LEU A 96 15.01 -5.48 13.82
N ASN A 97 15.47 -6.33 12.90
CA ASN A 97 16.75 -6.17 12.20
C ASN A 97 16.75 -4.96 11.27
N SER A 98 15.62 -4.64 10.63
CA SER A 98 15.46 -3.42 9.82
C SER A 98 15.31 -2.14 10.65
N GLY A 99 15.11 -2.24 11.97
CA GLY A 99 15.15 -1.11 12.91
C GLY A 99 13.82 -0.76 13.58
N ILE A 100 12.74 -1.53 13.36
CA ILE A 100 11.44 -1.33 14.03
C ILE A 100 11.56 -1.48 15.54
N ARG A 101 11.05 -0.51 16.32
CA ARG A 101 11.12 -0.54 17.80
C ARG A 101 9.78 -0.25 18.49
N TYR A 102 8.73 0.00 17.73
CA TYR A 102 7.35 0.03 18.22
C TYR A 102 6.54 -1.11 17.57
N VAL A 103 5.92 -1.96 18.39
CA VAL A 103 5.26 -3.20 17.96
C VAL A 103 3.77 -3.13 18.31
N ASP A 104 2.89 -3.12 17.31
CA ASP A 104 1.44 -3.26 17.49
C ASP A 104 1.06 -4.75 17.52
N MET A 105 0.87 -5.29 18.72
CA MET A 105 0.40 -6.66 18.93
C MET A 105 -1.07 -6.70 19.33
N ARG A 106 -1.86 -7.44 18.55
CA ARG A 106 -3.27 -7.71 18.83
C ARG A 106 -3.43 -9.20 19.05
N VAL A 107 -3.82 -9.59 20.25
CA VAL A 107 -3.89 -10.99 20.67
C VAL A 107 -5.31 -11.35 21.08
N LYS A 108 -5.67 -12.61 20.88
CA LYS A 108 -6.91 -13.20 21.37
C LYS A 108 -6.55 -14.33 22.33
N ARG A 109 -7.20 -14.36 23.49
CA ARG A 109 -7.11 -15.51 24.40
C ARG A 109 -7.67 -16.75 23.70
N VAL A 110 -6.85 -17.79 23.57
CA VAL A 110 -7.28 -19.13 23.16
C VAL A 110 -7.62 -19.97 24.40
N LYS A 111 -8.51 -20.94 24.25
CA LYS A 111 -8.94 -21.82 25.35
C LYS A 111 -7.85 -22.79 25.75
#